data_AF-A0ABC8RI11-F1
#
_entry.id   AF-A0ABC8RI11-F1
#
_cell.length_a   1.000
_cell.length_b   1.000
_cell.length_c   1.000
_cell.angle_alpha   90.00
_cell.angle_beta   90.00
_cell.angle_gamma   90.00
#
_symmetry.space_group_name_H-M   'P 1'
#
loop_
_entity.id
_entity.type
_entity.pdbx_description
1 polymer ?
#
loop_
_entity_poly.entity_id
_entity_poly.type
_entity_poly.pdbx_seq_one_letter_code
_entity_poly.pdbx_strand_id
1 'polypeptide(L)'
;MSGPIRVVDVDGTPAKPGDLLAVEICNLGPLPGDEWGYTAIFDRENGGGFLTDHFPCATKAIWYFEGIYAYSPHIPGVRFPGLTHPGIIGTAPSMELLQIWNERERNLQETGLQSLKLCEVLHARPLANLPSTKGCFLGKIQEGTPEWEKIAKEAARTIPGRENGGNCDIKNLSRGSKIYLPVFVDGANFSTGDMHFSQGDGEISFCGAIEMSGFLELK
;
A
#
# COMPACT_ATOMS: atom_id res chain seq x y z
N MET A 1 4.19 4.18 -5.80
CA MET A 1 2.97 3.93 -6.60
C MET A 1 3.17 4.47 -8.00
N SER A 2 2.62 3.79 -9.00
CA SER A 2 2.50 4.27 -10.39
C SER A 2 1.15 4.96 -10.58
N GLY A 3 1.18 6.18 -11.11
CA GLY A 3 0.00 7.05 -11.26
C GLY A 3 0.30 8.52 -10.97
N PRO A 4 -0.73 9.36 -10.81
CA PRO A 4 -2.14 9.04 -11.01
C PRO A 4 -2.52 8.95 -12.50
N ILE A 5 -3.37 7.98 -12.84
CA ILE A 5 -4.02 7.83 -14.13
C ILE A 5 -5.34 8.60 -14.09
N ARG A 6 -5.48 9.60 -14.96
CA ARG A 6 -6.74 10.32 -15.16
C ARG A 6 -7.66 9.46 -16.02
N VAL A 7 -8.82 9.09 -15.49
CA VAL A 7 -9.83 8.28 -16.17
C VAL A 7 -10.84 9.17 -16.89
N VAL A 8 -11.04 8.92 -18.18
CA VAL A 8 -12.00 9.60 -19.05
C VAL A 8 -12.74 8.58 -19.90
N ASP A 9 -13.95 8.93 -20.36
CA ASP A 9 -14.67 8.13 -21.36
C ASP A 9 -14.13 8.35 -22.78
N VAL A 10 -14.80 7.75 -23.77
CA VAL A 10 -14.43 7.83 -25.19
C VAL A 10 -14.47 9.25 -25.77
N ASP A 11 -15.27 10.13 -25.16
CA ASP A 11 -15.43 11.51 -25.59
C ASP A 11 -14.50 12.46 -24.78
N GLY A 12 -13.70 11.91 -23.86
CA GLY A 12 -12.80 12.66 -22.99
C GLY A 12 -13.46 13.23 -21.74
N THR A 13 -14.70 12.86 -21.43
CA THR A 13 -15.39 13.28 -20.22
C THR A 13 -14.78 12.57 -19.01
N PRO A 14 -14.28 13.29 -18.00
CA PRO A 14 -13.68 12.67 -16.84
C PRO A 14 -14.72 12.02 -15.93
N ALA A 15 -14.35 10.90 -15.30
CA ALA A 15 -15.10 10.32 -14.18
C ALA A 15 -15.37 11.39 -13.12
N LYS A 16 -16.56 11.39 -12.50
CA LYS A 16 -17.01 12.45 -11.59
C LYS A 16 -17.09 11.98 -10.14
N PRO A 17 -16.93 12.89 -9.17
CA PRO A 17 -17.21 12.58 -7.78
C PRO A 17 -18.59 11.95 -7.61
N GLY A 18 -18.66 10.80 -6.94
CA GLY A 18 -19.87 9.99 -6.79
C GLY A 18 -20.00 8.81 -7.75
N ASP A 19 -19.18 8.74 -8.80
CA ASP A 19 -19.09 7.56 -9.66
C ASP A 19 -18.39 6.39 -8.94
N LEU A 20 -18.56 5.18 -9.51
CA LEU A 20 -17.75 4.01 -9.19
C LEU A 20 -16.82 3.70 -10.36
N LEU A 21 -15.52 3.71 -10.10
CA LEU A 21 -14.51 3.22 -11.03
C LEU A 21 -14.42 1.69 -10.92
N ALA A 22 -14.93 0.99 -11.92
CA ALA A 22 -14.74 -0.45 -12.06
C ALA A 22 -13.37 -0.73 -12.67
N VAL A 23 -12.50 -1.43 -11.94
CA VAL A 23 -11.16 -1.82 -12.39
C VAL A 23 -11.07 -3.35 -12.41
N GLU A 24 -10.75 -3.91 -13.57
CA GLU A 24 -10.55 -5.34 -13.76
C GLU A 24 -9.05 -5.66 -13.87
N ILE A 25 -8.56 -6.51 -12.96
CA ILE A 25 -7.16 -6.95 -12.93
C ILE A 25 -7.01 -8.08 -13.95
N CYS A 26 -6.62 -7.73 -15.17
CA CYS A 26 -6.54 -8.67 -16.29
C CYS A 26 -5.33 -9.60 -16.16
N ASN A 27 -4.18 -9.03 -15.81
CA ASN A 27 -2.93 -9.77 -15.65
C ASN A 27 -1.96 -9.02 -14.73
N LEU A 28 -1.01 -9.75 -14.17
CA LEU A 28 0.04 -9.22 -13.30
C LEU A 28 1.14 -10.26 -13.10
N GLY A 29 2.33 -9.78 -12.76
CA GLY A 29 3.48 -10.61 -12.50
C GLY A 29 4.73 -9.77 -12.18
N PRO A 30 5.87 -10.44 -11.92
CA PRO A 30 7.15 -9.75 -11.77
C PRO A 30 7.55 -9.05 -13.07
N LEU A 31 8.39 -8.01 -12.96
CA LEU A 31 9.01 -7.44 -14.14
C LEU A 31 9.98 -8.47 -14.77
N PRO A 32 10.09 -8.54 -16.11
CA PRO A 32 11.05 -9.44 -16.76
C PRO A 32 12.48 -9.14 -16.31
N GLY A 33 13.19 -10.15 -15.79
CA GLY A 33 14.53 -10.03 -15.21
C GLY A 33 14.56 -9.77 -13.70
N ASP A 34 13.41 -9.47 -13.09
CA ASP A 34 13.24 -9.28 -11.64
C ASP A 34 12.42 -10.43 -11.03
N GLU A 35 12.64 -11.67 -11.45
CA GLU A 35 11.90 -12.85 -10.97
C GLU A 35 12.30 -13.30 -9.54
N TRP A 36 12.30 -12.37 -8.60
CA TRP A 36 12.58 -12.57 -7.19
C TRP A 36 11.84 -11.54 -6.33
N GLY A 37 11.73 -11.83 -5.04
CA GLY A 37 11.14 -10.92 -4.08
C GLY A 37 11.66 -11.15 -2.68
N TYR A 38 11.10 -10.44 -1.71
CA TYR A 38 11.48 -10.61 -0.31
C TYR A 38 10.28 -10.57 0.62
N THR A 39 10.42 -11.26 1.75
CA THR A 39 9.59 -11.05 2.94
C THR A 39 10.53 -10.61 4.05
N ALA A 40 10.13 -9.67 4.88
CA ALA A 40 10.90 -9.29 6.05
C ALA A 40 10.01 -9.08 7.27
N ILE A 41 10.64 -8.99 8.42
CA ILE A 41 10.06 -8.33 9.59
C ILE A 41 10.93 -7.13 9.89
N PHE A 42 10.30 -6.02 10.25
CA PHE A 42 11.05 -4.86 10.68
C PHE A 42 11.58 -5.03 12.10
N ASP A 43 12.63 -4.28 12.40
CA ASP A 43 13.10 -4.13 13.77
C ASP A 43 12.00 -3.49 14.63
N ARG A 44 11.89 -3.92 15.89
CA ARG A 44 10.87 -3.46 16.83
C ARG A 44 10.86 -1.94 16.97
N GLU A 45 12.04 -1.32 16.94
CA GLU A 45 12.25 0.12 17.11
C GLU A 45 12.13 0.89 15.77
N ASN A 46 11.93 0.20 14.65
CA ASN A 46 11.83 0.78 13.32
C ASN A 46 10.69 0.16 12.50
N GLY A 47 9.44 0.40 12.93
CA GLY A 47 8.22 -0.08 12.27
C GLY A 47 7.60 -1.28 12.98
N GLY A 48 8.39 -2.33 13.20
CA GLY A 48 7.96 -3.57 13.85
C GLY A 48 6.95 -4.41 13.06
N GLY A 49 5.97 -4.99 13.74
CA GLY A 49 4.96 -5.86 13.14
C GLY A 49 4.07 -6.54 14.19
N PHE A 50 3.23 -7.49 13.75
CA PHE A 50 2.23 -8.14 14.61
C PHE A 50 2.85 -8.99 15.72
N LEU A 51 3.92 -9.75 15.42
CA LEU A 51 4.59 -10.66 16.36
C LEU A 51 5.92 -10.11 16.90
N THR A 52 6.05 -8.80 16.94
CA THR A 52 7.33 -8.14 17.24
C THR A 52 7.92 -8.45 18.62
N ASP A 53 7.08 -8.77 19.60
CA ASP A 53 7.53 -9.07 20.96
C ASP A 53 8.25 -10.43 21.02
N HIS A 54 7.92 -11.30 20.07
CA HIS A 54 8.59 -12.59 19.88
C HIS A 54 9.78 -12.50 18.91
N PHE A 55 9.68 -11.64 17.89
CA PHE A 55 10.71 -11.43 16.88
C PHE A 55 11.08 -9.95 16.79
N PRO A 56 11.89 -9.44 17.73
CA PRO A 56 12.15 -8.00 17.85
C PRO A 56 13.20 -7.48 16.86
N CYS A 57 14.06 -8.36 16.35
CA CYS A 57 15.13 -7.99 15.43
C CYS A 57 14.66 -8.11 13.98
N ALA A 58 15.10 -7.19 13.13
CA ALA A 58 14.84 -7.28 11.70
C ALA A 58 15.37 -8.60 11.11
N THR A 59 14.57 -9.28 10.30
CA THR A 59 14.98 -10.47 9.54
C THR A 59 14.41 -10.43 8.13
N LYS A 60 14.98 -11.21 7.21
CA LYS A 60 14.59 -11.21 5.80
C LYS A 60 14.74 -12.60 5.20
N ALA A 61 13.77 -12.98 4.36
CA ALA A 61 13.83 -14.13 3.47
C ALA A 61 13.70 -13.66 2.02
N ILE A 62 14.63 -14.09 1.17
CA ILE A 62 14.57 -13.89 -0.29
C ILE A 62 13.82 -15.05 -0.94
N TRP A 63 12.95 -14.72 -1.89
CA TRP A 63 12.17 -15.64 -2.69
C TRP A 63 12.56 -15.55 -4.16
N TYR A 64 12.52 -16.67 -4.87
CA TYR A 64 12.74 -16.75 -6.31
C TYR A 64 11.48 -17.26 -6.99
N PHE A 65 11.20 -16.75 -8.19
CA PHE A 65 10.00 -17.08 -8.95
C PHE A 65 10.31 -18.00 -10.12
N GLU A 66 9.55 -19.09 -10.24
CA GLU A 66 9.61 -20.08 -11.32
C GLU A 66 8.24 -20.17 -11.99
N GLY A 67 8.01 -19.31 -12.98
CA GLY A 67 6.69 -19.15 -13.59
C GLY A 67 5.68 -18.70 -12.54
N ILE A 68 4.71 -19.55 -12.20
CA ILE A 68 3.70 -19.25 -11.17
C ILE A 68 4.12 -19.64 -9.75
N TYR A 69 5.26 -20.30 -9.57
CA TYR A 69 5.69 -20.81 -8.26
C TYR A 69 6.73 -19.90 -7.60
N ALA A 70 6.74 -19.85 -6.27
CA ALA A 70 7.82 -19.26 -5.49
C ALA A 70 8.47 -20.31 -4.57
N TYR A 71 9.77 -20.13 -4.30
CA TYR A 71 10.51 -20.86 -3.27
C TYR A 71 11.53 -19.94 -2.59
N SER A 72 11.98 -20.31 -1.38
CA SER A 72 13.04 -19.58 -0.66
C SER A 72 14.10 -20.54 -0.13
N PRO A 73 15.40 -20.31 -0.41
CA PRO A 73 16.49 -21.05 0.24
C PRO A 73 16.52 -20.89 1.77
N HIS A 74 15.94 -19.81 2.29
CA HIS A 74 15.84 -19.55 3.74
C HIS A 74 14.75 -20.38 4.40
N ILE A 75 13.83 -20.97 3.63
CA ILE A 75 12.71 -21.78 4.11
C ILE A 75 12.67 -23.10 3.33
N PRO A 76 13.56 -24.07 3.66
CA PRO A 76 13.71 -25.30 2.91
C PRO A 76 12.43 -26.13 2.83
N GLY A 77 12.20 -26.78 1.68
CA GLY A 77 11.04 -27.64 1.46
C GLY A 77 9.73 -26.91 1.14
N VAL A 78 9.73 -25.58 1.08
CA VAL A 78 8.56 -24.77 0.74
C VAL A 78 8.62 -24.31 -0.72
N ARG A 79 7.60 -24.72 -1.48
CA ARG A 79 7.34 -24.25 -2.85
C ARG A 79 5.84 -24.23 -3.10
N PHE A 80 5.28 -23.12 -3.57
CA PHE A 80 3.84 -22.97 -3.76
C PHE A 80 3.51 -22.01 -4.92
N PRO A 81 2.34 -22.15 -5.55
CA PRO A 81 1.89 -21.20 -6.55
C PRO A 81 1.53 -19.85 -5.89
N GLY A 82 1.95 -18.75 -6.50
CA GLY A 82 1.66 -17.41 -6.03
C GLY A 82 0.18 -17.04 -6.19
N LEU A 83 -0.35 -16.33 -5.20
CA LEU A 83 -1.60 -15.58 -5.32
C LEU A 83 -1.24 -14.12 -5.53
N THR A 84 -0.82 -13.78 -6.74
CA THR A 84 -0.27 -12.45 -7.05
C THR A 84 -1.36 -11.38 -7.04
N HIS A 85 -1.08 -10.24 -6.39
CA HIS A 85 -2.01 -9.12 -6.21
C HIS A 85 -1.24 -7.81 -5.95
N PRO A 86 -1.83 -6.63 -6.19
CA PRO A 86 -1.35 -5.37 -5.63
C PRO A 86 -1.79 -5.23 -4.16
N GLY A 87 -0.87 -4.84 -3.27
CA GLY A 87 -1.18 -4.38 -1.92
C GLY A 87 -1.87 -3.01 -1.94
N ILE A 88 -1.41 -2.12 -2.84
CA ILE A 88 -1.97 -0.78 -3.02
C ILE A 88 -2.74 -0.63 -4.32
N ILE A 89 -4.02 -0.25 -4.21
CA ILE A 89 -4.87 0.12 -5.34
C ILE A 89 -5.98 1.09 -4.90
N GLY A 90 -6.08 2.25 -5.53
CA GLY A 90 -7.05 3.26 -5.09
C GLY A 90 -7.17 4.49 -5.97
N THR A 91 -8.17 5.32 -5.66
CA THR A 91 -8.42 6.63 -6.30
C THR A 91 -7.88 7.76 -5.42
N ALA A 92 -7.71 8.96 -5.96
CA ALA A 92 -7.32 10.11 -5.13
C ALA A 92 -8.50 10.56 -4.24
N PRO A 93 -8.24 10.97 -2.98
CA PRO A 93 -9.27 11.52 -2.11
C PRO A 93 -9.70 12.93 -2.58
N SER A 94 -10.89 13.34 -2.15
CA SER A 94 -11.25 14.75 -2.15
C SER A 94 -10.44 15.49 -1.07
N MET A 95 -10.41 16.81 -1.16
CA MET A 95 -9.74 17.62 -0.15
C MET A 95 -10.42 17.50 1.23
N GLU A 96 -11.74 17.37 1.26
CA GLU A 96 -12.50 17.11 2.49
C GLU A 96 -12.10 15.76 3.10
N LEU A 97 -12.03 14.70 2.29
CA LEU A 97 -11.67 13.37 2.78
C LEU A 97 -10.23 13.32 3.31
N LEU A 98 -9.29 13.98 2.61
CA LEU A 98 -7.91 14.11 3.07
C LEU A 98 -7.81 14.91 4.39
N GLN A 99 -8.64 15.94 4.59
CA GLN A 99 -8.72 16.65 5.87
C GLN A 99 -9.22 15.73 7.00
N ILE A 100 -10.28 14.95 6.75
CA ILE A 100 -10.81 13.97 7.71
C ILE A 100 -9.72 12.96 8.11
N TRP A 101 -8.95 12.44 7.14
CA TRP A 101 -7.85 11.51 7.40
C TRP A 101 -6.78 12.14 8.30
N ASN A 102 -6.29 13.31 7.91
CA ASN A 102 -5.24 14.00 8.65
C ASN A 102 -5.68 14.38 10.06
N GLU A 103 -6.92 14.80 10.25
CA GLU A 103 -7.47 15.16 11.56
C GLU A 103 -7.60 13.94 12.47
N ARG A 104 -8.26 12.86 12.01
CA ARG A 104 -8.49 11.67 12.84
C ARG A 104 -7.19 10.94 13.19
N GLU A 105 -6.25 10.86 12.25
CA GLU A 105 -4.95 10.19 12.47
C GLU A 105 -4.05 11.03 13.38
N ARG A 106 -4.09 12.36 13.26
CA ARG A 106 -3.43 13.27 14.22
C ARG A 106 -3.99 13.08 15.62
N ASN A 107 -5.31 13.08 15.76
CA ASN A 107 -5.96 12.88 17.05
C ASN A 107 -5.55 11.52 17.66
N LEU A 108 -5.58 10.44 16.87
CA LEU A 108 -5.11 9.12 17.32
C LEU A 108 -3.65 9.15 17.80
N GLN A 109 -2.76 9.82 17.06
CA GLN A 109 -1.35 9.90 17.43
C GLN A 109 -1.11 10.74 18.69
N GLU A 110 -1.85 11.83 18.86
CA GLU A 110 -1.68 12.78 19.99
C GLU A 110 -2.35 12.28 21.28
N THR A 111 -3.48 11.56 21.18
CA THR A 111 -4.29 11.16 22.34
C THR A 111 -4.36 9.64 22.58
N GLY A 112 -4.04 8.82 21.57
CA GLY A 112 -4.26 7.37 21.61
C GLY A 112 -3.43 6.62 22.65
N LEU A 113 -2.22 7.09 22.96
CA LEU A 113 -1.36 6.49 23.98
C LEU A 113 -1.91 6.64 25.41
N GLN A 114 -2.82 7.58 25.65
CA GLN A 114 -3.49 7.74 26.94
C GLN A 114 -4.69 6.80 27.09
N SER A 115 -5.28 6.35 25.98
CA SER A 115 -6.55 5.62 25.96
C SER A 115 -6.42 4.12 25.63
N LEU A 116 -5.39 3.70 24.90
CA LEU A 116 -5.20 2.32 24.46
C LEU A 116 -4.09 1.62 25.28
N LYS A 117 -4.48 0.85 26.30
CA LYS A 117 -3.64 -0.23 26.84
C LYS A 117 -3.93 -1.51 26.08
N LEU A 118 -3.42 -1.63 24.85
CA LEU A 118 -3.58 -2.87 24.09
C LEU A 118 -2.56 -3.90 24.61
N CYS A 119 -3.07 -4.95 25.26
CA CYS A 119 -2.34 -6.20 25.55
C CYS A 119 -0.98 -6.08 26.26
N GLU A 120 -0.80 -5.08 27.14
CA GLU A 120 0.45 -4.90 27.92
C GLU A 120 1.73 -4.80 27.07
N VAL A 121 1.61 -4.45 25.79
CA VAL A 121 2.77 -4.28 24.90
C VAL A 121 3.61 -3.08 25.40
N LEU A 122 4.82 -3.40 25.85
CA LEU A 122 5.72 -2.53 26.62
C LEU A 122 6.32 -1.34 25.85
N HIS A 123 6.02 -1.18 24.56
CA HIS A 123 6.68 -0.19 23.71
C HIS A 123 5.72 0.55 22.78
N ALA A 124 5.71 1.89 22.89
CA ALA A 124 4.83 2.79 22.15
C ALA A 124 5.36 3.08 20.74
N ARG A 125 4.88 2.34 19.75
CA ARG A 125 5.02 2.73 18.35
C ARG A 125 4.13 3.92 18.00
N PRO A 126 4.44 4.69 16.95
CA PRO A 126 3.46 5.59 16.36
C PRO A 126 2.19 4.80 16.01
N LEU A 127 1.05 5.24 16.54
CA LEU A 127 -0.26 4.65 16.24
C LEU A 127 -0.72 5.05 14.83
N ALA A 128 -0.24 6.21 14.34
CA ALA A 128 -0.41 6.65 12.97
C ALA A 128 0.85 7.39 12.49
N ASN A 129 1.08 7.37 11.18
CA ASN A 129 2.14 8.14 10.54
C ASN A 129 1.55 9.41 9.92
N LEU A 130 1.81 10.55 10.56
CA LEU A 130 1.32 11.85 10.09
C LEU A 130 2.01 12.29 8.79
N PRO A 131 1.42 13.25 8.04
CA PRO A 131 2.09 13.89 6.91
C PRO A 131 3.52 14.33 7.25
N SER A 132 4.43 14.09 6.32
CA SER A 132 5.84 14.42 6.48
C SER A 132 6.44 14.77 5.13
N THR A 133 7.25 15.81 5.11
CA THR A 133 8.03 16.20 3.92
C THR A 133 9.19 15.23 3.67
N LYS A 134 9.61 14.45 4.67
CA LYS A 134 10.75 13.53 4.56
C LYS A 134 10.41 12.39 3.60
N GLY A 135 11.15 12.31 2.49
CA GLY A 135 10.96 11.28 1.47
C GLY A 135 9.64 11.41 0.69
N CYS A 136 9.01 12.59 0.72
CA CYS A 136 7.76 12.83 0.00
C CYS A 136 8.03 13.00 -1.49
N PHE A 137 7.40 12.15 -2.32
CA PHE A 137 7.47 12.26 -3.78
C PHE A 137 6.09 12.63 -4.33
N LEU A 138 5.96 13.83 -4.88
CA LEU A 138 4.70 14.40 -5.40
C LEU A 138 4.61 14.33 -6.94
N GLY A 139 5.24 13.31 -7.53
CA GLY A 139 5.20 13.09 -8.97
C GLY A 139 5.93 14.18 -9.75
N LYS A 140 5.17 14.97 -10.53
CA LYS A 140 5.73 16.01 -11.41
C LYS A 140 6.01 17.34 -10.69
N ILE A 141 5.55 17.49 -9.44
CA ILE A 141 5.76 18.71 -8.66
C ILE A 141 7.20 18.71 -8.13
N GLN A 142 7.97 19.74 -8.48
CA GLN A 142 9.39 19.81 -8.15
C GLN A 142 9.64 20.06 -6.66
N GLU A 143 10.46 19.21 -6.05
CA GLU A 143 10.86 19.30 -4.64
C GLU A 143 11.54 20.65 -4.32
N GLY A 144 11.21 21.21 -3.15
CA GLY A 144 11.73 22.49 -2.68
C GLY A 144 11.02 23.73 -3.24
N THR A 145 10.02 23.58 -4.10
CA THR A 145 9.17 24.71 -4.52
C THR A 145 8.14 25.07 -3.45
N PRO A 146 7.63 26.31 -3.40
CA PRO A 146 6.58 26.69 -2.44
C PRO A 146 5.30 25.86 -2.57
N GLU A 147 4.96 25.44 -3.80
CA GLU A 147 3.84 24.54 -4.07
C GLU A 147 4.08 23.14 -3.49
N TRP A 148 5.27 22.58 -3.75
CA TRP A 148 5.66 21.28 -3.18
C TRP A 148 5.63 21.31 -1.66
N GLU A 149 6.20 22.35 -1.03
CA GLU A 149 6.24 22.46 0.43
C GLU A 149 4.84 22.53 1.04
N LYS A 150 3.92 23.23 0.39
CA LYS A 150 2.52 23.32 0.82
C LYS A 150 1.88 21.92 0.82
N ILE A 151 1.97 21.22 -0.31
CA ILE A 151 1.32 19.92 -0.49
C ILE A 151 1.98 18.85 0.40
N ALA A 152 3.31 18.82 0.47
CA ALA A 152 4.04 17.81 1.23
C ALA A 152 3.78 17.87 2.75
N LYS A 153 3.34 19.01 3.27
CA LYS A 153 2.96 19.19 4.69
C LYS A 153 1.58 18.61 5.03
N GLU A 154 0.73 18.39 4.04
CA GLU A 154 -0.65 17.89 4.23
C GLU A 154 -0.90 16.56 3.50
N ALA A 155 0.01 16.09 2.65
CA ALA A 155 -0.09 14.82 1.94
C ALA A 155 -0.09 13.64 2.93
N ALA A 156 -1.22 12.92 2.98
CA ALA A 156 -1.36 11.73 3.80
C ALA A 156 -0.36 10.63 3.38
N ARG A 157 0.10 9.85 4.35
CA ARG A 157 0.94 8.67 4.10
C ARG A 157 0.10 7.56 3.46
N THR A 158 0.73 6.78 2.60
CA THR A 158 0.12 5.64 1.90
C THR A 158 0.12 4.35 2.71
N ILE A 159 0.50 4.40 4.00
CA ILE A 159 0.66 3.22 4.85
C ILE A 159 -0.69 2.52 5.14
N PRO A 160 -1.77 3.21 5.55
CA PRO A 160 -3.04 2.53 5.80
C PRO A 160 -3.94 2.56 4.56
N GLY A 161 -4.69 1.48 4.37
CA GLY A 161 -5.91 1.47 3.55
C GLY A 161 -6.99 2.36 4.16
N ARG A 162 -7.76 3.03 3.31
CA ARG A 162 -8.80 4.00 3.68
C ARG A 162 -10.03 3.84 2.77
N GLU A 163 -10.95 4.78 2.84
CA GLU A 163 -12.22 4.78 2.09
C GLU A 163 -12.03 4.77 0.57
N ASN A 164 -10.86 5.18 0.07
CA ASN A 164 -10.50 5.20 -1.35
C ASN A 164 -9.85 3.90 -1.85
N GLY A 165 -9.79 2.86 -1.02
CA GLY A 165 -8.89 1.73 -1.21
C GLY A 165 -7.52 2.07 -0.60
N GLY A 166 -6.49 2.19 -1.43
CA GLY A 166 -5.13 2.43 -0.96
C GLY A 166 -4.47 1.11 -0.53
N ASN A 167 -3.74 1.11 0.59
CA ASN A 167 -3.02 -0.08 1.06
C ASN A 167 -3.94 -1.04 1.83
N CYS A 168 -4.70 -1.83 1.09
CA CYS A 168 -5.67 -2.75 1.69
C CYS A 168 -5.06 -4.12 1.99
N ASP A 169 -4.01 -4.53 1.27
CA ASP A 169 -3.31 -5.80 1.46
C ASP A 169 -4.25 -7.02 1.45
N ILE A 170 -5.22 -7.00 0.53
CA ILE A 170 -6.22 -8.06 0.36
C ILE A 170 -5.71 -9.03 -0.71
N LYS A 171 -5.14 -10.17 -0.28
CA LYS A 171 -4.59 -11.18 -1.20
C LYS A 171 -5.57 -11.69 -2.26
N ASN A 172 -6.87 -11.66 -1.96
CA ASN A 172 -7.91 -12.11 -2.87
C ASN A 172 -8.12 -11.15 -4.05
N LEU A 173 -7.64 -9.91 -3.98
CA LEU A 173 -7.69 -8.92 -5.06
C LEU A 173 -6.62 -9.23 -6.12
N SER A 174 -6.71 -10.42 -6.70
CA SER A 174 -5.73 -11.04 -7.59
C SER A 174 -6.20 -11.06 -9.04
N ARG A 175 -5.43 -11.70 -9.93
CA ARG A 175 -5.76 -11.84 -11.35
C ARG A 175 -7.20 -12.32 -11.56
N GLY A 176 -7.95 -11.62 -12.41
CA GLY A 176 -9.35 -11.89 -12.71
C GLY A 176 -10.34 -11.20 -11.76
N SER A 177 -9.86 -10.50 -10.74
CA SER A 177 -10.74 -9.74 -9.84
C SER A 177 -11.23 -8.46 -10.50
N LYS A 178 -12.44 -8.05 -10.12
CA LYS A 178 -13.01 -6.73 -10.43
C LYS A 178 -13.28 -5.99 -9.13
N ILE A 179 -12.67 -4.81 -8.98
CA ILE A 179 -12.88 -3.90 -7.85
C ILE A 179 -13.69 -2.69 -8.29
N TYR A 180 -14.52 -2.18 -7.38
CA TYR A 180 -15.30 -0.96 -7.57
C TYR A 180 -14.79 0.07 -6.57
N LEU A 181 -14.09 1.08 -7.07
CA LEU A 181 -13.50 2.14 -6.24
C LEU A 181 -14.36 3.40 -6.31
N PRO A 182 -14.63 4.06 -5.18
CA PRO A 182 -15.33 5.34 -5.18
C PRO A 182 -14.48 6.44 -5.84
N VAL A 183 -15.14 7.30 -6.62
CA VAL A 183 -14.50 8.47 -7.23
C VAL A 183 -14.78 9.70 -6.36
N PHE A 184 -13.72 10.40 -5.93
CA PHE A 184 -13.83 11.60 -5.09
C PHE A 184 -13.39 12.89 -5.79
N VAL A 185 -12.73 12.78 -6.94
CA VAL A 185 -12.23 13.91 -7.74
C VAL A 185 -12.45 13.66 -9.23
N ASP A 186 -12.53 14.74 -10.00
CA ASP A 186 -12.62 14.68 -11.46
C ASP A 186 -11.47 13.87 -12.07
N GLY A 187 -11.82 12.78 -12.76
CA GLY A 187 -10.93 11.85 -13.41
C GLY A 187 -10.41 10.74 -12.51
N ALA A 188 -10.92 10.62 -11.27
CA ALA A 188 -10.56 9.63 -10.24
C ALA A 188 -9.09 9.64 -9.75
N ASN A 189 -8.13 9.96 -10.62
CA ASN A 189 -6.69 9.96 -10.36
C ASN A 189 -6.23 8.64 -9.74
N PHE A 190 -6.54 7.54 -10.44
CA PHE A 190 -6.26 6.17 -10.01
C PHE A 190 -4.75 5.88 -9.90
N SER A 191 -4.32 5.22 -8.83
CA SER A 191 -2.93 4.81 -8.62
C SER A 191 -2.84 3.41 -8.01
N THR A 192 -1.74 2.72 -8.26
CA THR A 192 -1.49 1.37 -7.74
C THR A 192 0.00 1.11 -7.54
N GLY A 193 0.36 0.10 -6.76
CA GLY A 193 1.73 -0.31 -6.48
C GLY A 193 1.74 -1.45 -5.47
N ASP A 194 2.90 -1.66 -4.83
CA ASP A 194 3.06 -2.69 -3.78
C ASP A 194 2.75 -4.09 -4.31
N MET A 195 3.51 -4.52 -5.32
CA MET A 195 3.21 -5.78 -5.97
C MET A 195 3.65 -6.95 -5.09
N HIS A 196 2.72 -7.83 -4.78
CA HIS A 196 2.93 -9.01 -3.96
C HIS A 196 2.87 -10.25 -4.83
N PHE A 197 3.92 -11.08 -4.81
CA PHE A 197 3.85 -12.40 -5.45
C PHE A 197 2.84 -13.32 -4.73
N SER A 198 2.82 -13.25 -3.40
CA SER A 198 1.84 -13.95 -2.55
C SER A 198 1.84 -13.36 -1.14
N GLN A 199 0.74 -13.51 -0.41
CA GLN A 199 0.59 -13.02 0.98
C GLN A 199 -0.31 -13.95 1.81
N GLY A 200 -0.07 -14.02 3.12
CA GLY A 200 -1.03 -14.57 4.09
C GLY A 200 -2.09 -13.54 4.51
N ASP A 201 -3.21 -13.98 5.10
CA ASP A 201 -4.19 -13.01 5.62
C ASP A 201 -3.63 -12.24 6.82
N GLY A 202 -3.93 -10.94 6.84
CA GLY A 202 -3.51 -10.02 7.89
C GLY A 202 -2.04 -9.58 7.80
N GLU A 203 -1.28 -10.07 6.82
CA GLU A 203 0.08 -9.62 6.54
C GLU A 203 0.96 -9.45 7.80
N ILE A 204 0.92 -10.44 8.68
CA ILE A 204 1.38 -10.31 10.08
C ILE A 204 2.85 -9.87 10.24
N SER A 205 3.68 -10.06 9.22
CA SER A 205 5.08 -9.64 9.19
C SER A 205 5.28 -8.14 8.95
N PHE A 206 4.24 -7.42 8.54
CA PHE A 206 4.19 -5.99 8.19
C PHE A 206 5.10 -5.54 7.04
N CYS A 207 6.37 -5.94 7.00
CA CYS A 207 7.13 -5.97 5.76
C CYS A 207 6.84 -7.29 5.03
N GLY A 208 5.56 -7.59 4.91
CA GLY A 208 5.05 -8.88 4.56
C GLY A 208 4.76 -9.00 3.08
N ALA A 209 3.88 -9.96 2.79
CA ALA A 209 3.83 -10.58 1.49
C ALA A 209 5.21 -11.12 1.02
N ILE A 210 5.28 -11.46 -0.25
CA ILE A 210 6.53 -11.55 -0.99
C ILE A 210 6.56 -10.31 -1.89
N GLU A 211 7.20 -9.27 -1.39
CA GLU A 211 7.38 -7.98 -2.05
C GLU A 211 8.18 -8.13 -3.32
N MET A 212 7.71 -7.51 -4.41
CA MET A 212 8.41 -7.54 -5.69
C MET A 212 8.17 -6.26 -6.50
N SER A 213 9.07 -6.00 -7.46
CA SER A 213 8.71 -5.17 -8.61
C SER A 213 7.75 -5.96 -9.50
N GLY A 214 6.82 -5.27 -10.17
CA GLY A 214 5.86 -5.96 -11.02
C GLY A 214 5.16 -5.06 -12.02
N PHE A 215 4.43 -5.70 -12.92
CA PHE A 215 3.51 -5.04 -13.83
C PHE A 215 2.06 -5.40 -13.48
N LEU A 216 1.14 -4.55 -13.93
CA LEU A 216 -0.29 -4.73 -13.79
C LEU A 216 -0.96 -4.35 -15.11
N GLU A 217 -1.73 -5.27 -15.67
CA GLU A 217 -2.60 -5.03 -16.82
C GLU A 217 -4.03 -4.87 -16.32
N LEU A 218 -4.61 -3.70 -16.62
CA LEU A 218 -5.91 -3.29 -16.11
C LEU A 218 -6.87 -3.00 -17.26
N LYS A 219 -8.17 -3.16 -16.98
CA LYS A 219 -9.28 -2.69 -17.81
C LYS A 219 -10.27 -1.88 -16.98
#